data_AF-A0A1S0TKA4-F1
#
_entry.id   AF-A0A1S0TKA4-F1
#
_cell.length_a   1.000
_cell.length_b   1.000
_cell.length_c   1.000
_cell.angle_alpha   90.00
_cell.angle_beta   90.00
_cell.angle_gamma   90.00
#
_symmetry.space_group_name_H-M   'P 1'
#
loop_
_entity.id
_entity.type
_entity.pdbx_description
1 polymer ?
#
loop_
_entity_poly.entity_id
_entity_poly.type
_entity_poly.pdbx_seq_one_letter_code
_entity_poly.pdbx_strand_id
1 'polypeptide(L)'
;MVELRVSRITADFVVLACCAVPLLIFHKWVEPYKRGFYCDDESIRYPYRPSTVSRQMLVVIGLVIPAILIITTETFRALAWERKCRSEFQYYRCRRYAIPRLVVRLYVFFGYFLVGVIFNQLMVDIAKYTIGRHRPHFIAVCKPKRMGTQYVAVGGSNSSRTLALKRVSLKS
;
A
#
# COMPACT_ATOMS: atom_id res chain seq x y z
N MET A 1 -27.79 27.26 -2.74
CA MET A 1 -26.44 27.40 -2.17
C MET A 1 -26.18 26.11 -1.40
N VAL A 2 -25.10 25.37 -1.66
CA VAL A 2 -24.84 24.09 -0.97
C VAL A 2 -23.93 24.36 0.22
N GLU A 3 -24.45 24.16 1.43
CA GLU A 3 -23.70 24.25 2.69
C GLU A 3 -22.77 23.02 2.81
N LEU A 4 -21.46 23.25 2.96
CA LEU A 4 -20.53 22.17 3.33
C LEU A 4 -20.79 21.79 4.79
N ARG A 5 -21.50 20.68 5.01
CA ARG A 5 -21.67 20.12 6.35
C ARG A 5 -20.33 19.61 6.89
N VAL A 6 -19.90 20.20 8.00
CA VAL A 6 -18.67 19.82 8.73
C VAL A 6 -18.65 18.32 9.06
N SER A 7 -19.81 17.71 9.31
CA SER A 7 -19.92 16.27 9.58
C SER A 7 -19.37 15.37 8.47
N ARG A 8 -19.44 15.79 7.20
CA ARG A 8 -18.88 15.02 6.08
C ARG A 8 -17.35 15.05 6.10
N ILE A 9 -16.79 16.24 6.30
CA ILE A 9 -15.34 16.43 6.44
C ILE A 9 -14.82 15.61 7.62
N THR A 10 -15.49 15.68 8.76
CA THR A 10 -15.13 14.89 9.95
C THR A 10 -15.21 13.39 9.66
N ALA A 11 -16.25 12.92 8.97
CA ALA A 11 -16.35 11.51 8.57
C ALA A 11 -15.20 11.08 7.65
N ASP A 12 -14.81 11.90 6.67
CA ASP A 12 -13.69 11.60 5.78
C ASP A 12 -12.36 11.47 6.56
N PHE A 13 -12.11 12.36 7.52
CA PHE A 13 -10.94 12.27 8.40
C PHE A 13 -10.99 11.05 9.33
N VAL A 14 -12.17 10.70 9.86
CA VAL A 14 -12.34 9.50 10.67
C VAL A 14 -12.07 8.24 9.86
N VAL A 15 -12.58 8.16 8.62
CA VAL A 15 -12.31 7.03 7.71
C VAL A 15 -10.82 6.94 7.39
N LEU A 16 -10.18 8.07 7.07
CA LEU A 16 -8.73 8.11 6.84
C LEU A 16 -7.94 7.63 8.07
N ALA A 17 -8.30 8.07 9.27
CA ALA A 17 -7.67 7.62 10.50
C ALA A 17 -7.88 6.12 10.74
N CYS A 18 -9.10 5.62 10.55
CA CYS A 18 -9.44 4.20 10.70
C CYS A 18 -8.65 3.30 9.73
N CYS A 19 -8.28 3.78 8.55
CA CYS A 19 -7.43 3.01 7.62
C CYS A 19 -5.92 3.20 7.87
N ALA A 20 -5.49 4.41 8.25
CA ALA A 20 -4.09 4.73 8.47
C ALA A 20 -3.53 4.14 9.77
N VAL A 21 -4.31 4.14 10.86
CA VAL A 21 -3.88 3.62 12.16
C VAL A 21 -3.50 2.13 12.09
N PRO A 22 -4.34 1.23 11.53
CA PRO A 22 -3.95 -0.17 11.34
C PRO A 22 -2.70 -0.32 10.49
N LEU A 23 -2.58 0.45 9.41
CA LEU A 23 -1.40 0.41 8.52
C LEU A 23 -0.12 0.75 9.29
N LEU A 24 -0.15 1.79 10.12
CA LEU A 24 0.98 2.17 10.97
C LEU A 24 1.32 1.09 12.00
N ILE A 25 0.30 0.45 12.61
CA ILE A 25 0.49 -0.66 13.53
C ILE A 25 1.15 -1.85 12.81
N PHE A 26 0.63 -2.24 11.64
CA PHE A 26 1.21 -3.31 10.81
C PHE A 26 2.65 -3.02 10.41
N HIS A 27 3.00 -1.76 10.13
CA HIS A 27 4.34 -1.39 9.73
C HIS A 27 5.36 -1.42 10.88
N LYS A 28 4.91 -1.10 12.11
CA LYS A 28 5.81 -0.91 13.27
C LYS A 28 5.85 -2.10 14.23
N TRP A 29 4.74 -2.83 14.41
CA TRP A 29 4.57 -3.78 15.52
C TRP A 29 4.37 -5.24 15.08
N VAL A 30 4.08 -5.51 13.80
CA VAL A 30 3.77 -6.87 13.34
C VAL A 30 5.02 -7.53 12.76
N GLU A 31 5.48 -8.62 13.40
CA GLU A 31 6.50 -9.47 12.82
C GLU A 31 5.93 -10.30 11.65
N PRO A 32 6.69 -10.50 10.56
CA PRO A 32 6.25 -11.33 9.44
C PRO A 32 6.06 -12.78 9.87
N TYR A 33 5.01 -13.42 9.37
CA TYR A 33 4.76 -14.83 9.59
C TYR A 33 5.94 -15.67 9.11
N LYS A 34 6.54 -16.44 10.03
CA LYS A 34 7.74 -17.24 9.74
C LYS A 34 7.31 -18.63 9.24
N ARG A 35 7.45 -18.85 7.93
CA ARG A 35 7.23 -20.16 7.30
C ARG A 35 8.56 -20.86 7.00
N GLY A 36 8.61 -22.18 7.23
CA GLY A 36 9.74 -23.02 6.81
C GLY A 36 9.93 -23.08 5.29
N PHE A 37 11.14 -23.39 4.84
CA PHE A 37 11.49 -23.55 3.42
C PHE A 37 12.28 -24.85 3.21
N TYR A 38 12.27 -25.38 1.98
CA TYR A 38 13.07 -26.57 1.64
C TYR A 38 14.42 -26.15 1.07
N CYS A 39 15.49 -26.85 1.46
CA CYS A 39 16.84 -26.55 0.94
C CYS A 39 16.98 -26.88 -0.56
N ASP A 40 16.21 -27.85 -1.05
CA ASP A 40 16.24 -28.32 -2.44
C ASP A 40 15.31 -27.52 -3.37
N ASP A 41 14.68 -26.45 -2.88
CA ASP A 41 13.75 -25.64 -3.67
C ASP A 41 14.49 -24.66 -4.60
N GLU A 42 14.49 -24.95 -5.90
CA GLU A 42 15.12 -24.11 -6.92
C GLU A 42 14.47 -22.73 -7.06
N SER A 43 13.20 -22.56 -6.64
CA SER A 43 12.49 -21.28 -6.77
C SER A 43 13.05 -20.16 -5.90
N ILE A 44 13.86 -20.49 -4.89
CA ILE A 44 14.47 -19.55 -3.92
C ILE A 44 16.00 -19.44 -4.03
N ARG A 45 16.58 -19.95 -5.14
CA ARG A 45 18.02 -20.03 -5.40
C ARG A 45 18.53 -19.06 -6.47
N TYR A 46 17.69 -18.15 -6.95
CA TYR A 46 18.10 -17.16 -7.95
C TYR A 46 19.19 -16.22 -7.40
N PRO A 47 20.12 -15.75 -8.27
CA PRO A 47 21.15 -14.82 -7.84
C PRO A 47 20.57 -13.48 -7.39
N TYR A 48 21.19 -12.86 -6.38
CA TYR A 48 20.79 -11.53 -5.93
C TYR A 48 21.07 -10.49 -7.02
N ARG A 49 20.04 -9.75 -7.41
CA ARG A 49 20.14 -8.59 -8.29
C ARG A 49 19.65 -7.36 -7.50
N PRO A 50 20.43 -6.27 -7.45
CA PRO A 50 19.99 -5.05 -6.79
C PRO A 50 18.75 -4.49 -7.51
N SER A 51 17.87 -3.83 -6.76
CA SER A 51 16.64 -3.27 -7.33
C SER A 51 16.95 -2.09 -8.27
N THR A 52 16.61 -2.21 -9.55
CA THR A 52 16.76 -1.12 -10.55
C THR A 52 15.85 0.07 -10.24
N VAL A 53 14.68 -0.18 -9.64
CA VAL A 53 13.74 0.86 -9.19
C VAL A 53 13.58 0.77 -7.68
N SER A 54 13.88 1.86 -6.98
CA SER A 54 13.75 1.92 -5.53
C SER A 54 12.27 1.92 -5.12
N ARG A 55 11.98 1.38 -3.94
CA ARG A 55 10.62 1.38 -3.38
C ARG A 55 10.04 2.79 -3.29
N GLN A 56 10.87 3.76 -2.89
CA GLN A 56 10.46 5.16 -2.75
C GLN A 56 10.05 5.75 -4.09
N MET A 57 10.81 5.47 -5.16
CA MET A 57 10.49 5.95 -6.49
C MET A 57 9.15 5.39 -6.99
N LEU A 58 8.85 4.12 -6.72
CA LEU A 58 7.57 3.51 -7.07
C LEU A 58 6.39 4.24 -6.40
N VAL A 59 6.53 4.58 -5.11
CA VAL A 59 5.50 5.31 -4.35
C VAL A 59 5.34 6.73 -4.87
N VAL A 60 6.45 7.44 -5.13
CA VAL A 60 6.41 8.82 -5.65
C VAL A 60 5.71 8.86 -7.00
N ILE A 61 6.08 7.99 -7.94
CA ILE A 61 5.46 7.93 -9.27
C ILE A 61 3.96 7.59 -9.16
N GLY A 62 3.61 6.62 -8.31
CA GLY A 62 2.24 6.21 -8.08
C GLY A 62 1.35 7.28 -7.44
N LEU A 63 1.94 8.27 -6.75
CA LEU A 63 1.22 9.40 -6.16
C LEU A 63 1.15 10.61 -7.10
N VAL A 64 2.26 10.93 -7.76
CA VAL A 64 2.40 12.16 -8.56
C VAL A 64 1.61 12.06 -9.86
N ILE A 65 1.65 10.92 -10.57
CA ILE A 65 0.93 10.79 -11.85
C ILE A 65 -0.59 10.97 -11.66
N PRO A 66 -1.27 10.26 -10.74
CA PRO A 66 -2.69 10.46 -10.53
C PRO A 66 -3.04 11.85 -10.00
N ALA A 67 -2.19 12.44 -9.15
CA ALA A 67 -2.40 13.79 -8.64
C ALA A 67 -2.43 14.83 -9.76
N ILE A 68 -1.48 14.74 -10.72
CA ILE A 68 -1.45 15.62 -11.89
C ILE A 68 -2.70 15.42 -12.74
N LEU A 69 -3.12 14.17 -12.98
CA LEU A 69 -4.34 13.87 -13.74
C LEU A 69 -5.59 14.45 -13.09
N ILE A 70 -5.73 14.38 -11.76
CA ILE A 70 -6.86 14.98 -11.04
C ILE A 70 -6.87 16.50 -11.23
N ILE A 71 -5.71 17.15 -11.09
CA ILE A 71 -5.61 18.61 -11.26
C ILE A 71 -5.95 19.03 -12.69
N THR A 72 -5.37 18.38 -13.70
CA THR A 72 -5.61 18.73 -15.11
C THR A 72 -7.05 18.48 -15.53
N THR A 73 -7.66 17.38 -15.11
CA THR A 73 -9.06 17.07 -15.44
C THR A 73 -10.06 18.02 -14.78
N GLU A 74 -9.86 18.35 -13.50
CA GLU A 74 -10.73 19.28 -12.78
C GLU A 74 -10.59 20.71 -13.28
N THR A 75 -9.36 21.14 -13.59
CA THR A 75 -9.11 22.47 -14.18
C THR A 75 -9.66 22.56 -15.60
N PHE A 76 -9.48 21.53 -16.44
CA PHE A 76 -10.08 21.48 -17.77
C PHE A 76 -11.60 21.56 -17.69
N ARG A 77 -12.22 20.79 -16.78
CA ARG A 77 -13.67 20.80 -16.58
C ARG A 77 -14.15 22.18 -16.10
N ALA A 78 -13.43 22.82 -15.18
CA ALA A 78 -13.76 24.17 -14.75
C ALA A 78 -13.67 25.17 -15.92
N LEU A 79 -12.55 25.18 -16.66
CA LEU A 79 -12.32 26.16 -17.72
C LEU A 79 -13.22 25.97 -18.95
N ALA A 80 -13.50 24.74 -19.36
CA ALA A 80 -14.27 24.43 -20.57
C ALA A 80 -15.78 24.35 -20.31
N TRP A 81 -16.20 23.77 -19.18
CA TRP A 81 -17.62 23.53 -18.88
C TRP A 81 -18.28 24.68 -18.10
N GLU A 82 -17.58 25.30 -17.14
CA GLU A 82 -18.20 26.38 -16.34
C GLU A 82 -18.44 27.64 -17.17
N ARG A 83 -17.63 27.89 -18.20
CA ARG A 83 -17.87 28.99 -19.15
C ARG A 83 -19.16 28.83 -19.95
N LYS A 84 -19.61 27.59 -20.21
CA LYS A 84 -20.77 27.31 -21.06
C LYS A 84 -22.12 27.39 -20.33
N CYS A 85 -22.15 27.18 -19.01
CA CYS A 85 -23.40 27.12 -18.21
C CYS A 85 -23.40 28.11 -17.03
N ARG A 86 -22.95 29.36 -17.22
CA ARG A 86 -22.74 30.36 -16.15
C ARG A 86 -23.96 30.63 -15.25
N SER A 87 -25.19 30.37 -15.71
CA SER A 87 -26.45 30.64 -14.98
C SER A 87 -26.85 29.58 -13.95
N GLU A 88 -26.31 28.37 -14.00
CA GLU A 88 -26.67 27.25 -13.09
C GLU A 88 -25.70 27.08 -11.91
N PHE A 89 -24.63 27.89 -11.86
CA PHE A 89 -23.51 27.59 -10.97
C PHE A 89 -23.61 28.27 -9.61
N GLN A 90 -23.95 27.46 -8.61
CA GLN A 90 -23.96 27.85 -7.20
C GLN A 90 -22.56 27.86 -6.59
N TYR A 91 -22.24 28.97 -5.93
CA TYR A 91 -21.07 29.14 -5.06
C TYR A 91 -21.23 28.32 -3.77
N TYR A 92 -20.14 27.67 -3.35
CA TYR A 92 -20.07 27.01 -2.04
C TYR A 92 -19.70 28.06 -1.00
N ARG A 93 -20.63 28.30 -0.07
CA ARG A 93 -20.38 29.17 1.07
C ARG A 93 -19.96 28.29 2.23
N CYS A 94 -18.77 28.56 2.78
CA CYS A 94 -18.31 27.92 4.00
C CYS A 94 -18.38 28.97 5.11
N ARG A 95 -19.52 28.99 5.82
CA ARG A 95 -19.81 29.96 6.88
C ARG A 95 -19.71 31.42 6.37
N ARG A 96 -18.56 32.08 6.56
CA ARG A 96 -18.32 33.49 6.20
C ARG A 96 -17.42 33.69 4.97
N TYR A 97 -16.80 32.62 4.45
CA TYR A 97 -15.88 32.67 3.30
C TYR A 97 -16.51 32.00 2.07
N ALA A 98 -16.39 32.64 0.90
CA ALA A 98 -16.76 32.04 -0.38
C ALA A 98 -15.57 31.24 -0.91
N ILE A 99 -15.70 29.91 -0.99
CA ILE A 99 -14.64 29.04 -1.48
C ILE A 99 -14.91 28.73 -2.96
N PRO A 100 -13.92 28.87 -3.86
CA PRO A 100 -14.10 28.49 -5.25
C PRO A 100 -14.41 26.99 -5.36
N ARG A 101 -15.38 26.64 -6.21
CA ARG A 101 -15.83 25.25 -6.42
C ARG A 101 -14.71 24.31 -6.84
N LEU A 102 -13.74 24.81 -7.60
CA LEU A 102 -12.54 24.07 -8.00
C LEU A 102 -11.80 23.51 -6.77
N VAL A 103 -11.61 24.32 -5.72
CA VAL A 103 -10.90 23.91 -4.50
C VAL A 103 -11.68 22.84 -3.76
N VAL A 104 -13.01 22.98 -3.65
CA VAL A 104 -13.88 21.97 -3.01
C VAL A 104 -13.82 20.64 -3.77
N ARG A 105 -13.89 20.68 -5.10
CA ARG A 105 -13.81 19.47 -5.93
C ARG A 105 -12.45 18.81 -5.83
N LEU A 106 -11.37 19.58 -5.96
CA LEU A 106 -10.01 19.07 -5.79
C LEU A 106 -9.86 18.40 -4.43
N TYR A 107 -10.29 19.06 -3.34
CA TYR A 107 -10.26 18.47 -2.00
C TYR A 107 -10.98 17.11 -1.94
N VAL A 108 -12.20 17.02 -2.50
CA VAL A 108 -12.98 15.78 -2.49
C VAL A 108 -12.31 14.67 -3.30
N PHE A 109 -11.83 14.95 -4.51
CA PHE A 109 -11.16 13.94 -5.35
C PHE A 109 -9.82 13.49 -4.77
N PHE A 110 -9.04 14.42 -4.20
CA PHE A 110 -7.84 14.07 -3.46
C PHE A 110 -8.14 13.23 -2.22
N GLY A 111 -9.23 13.53 -1.51
CA GLY A 111 -9.71 12.72 -0.39
C GLY A 111 -9.96 11.27 -0.80
N TYR A 112 -10.75 11.05 -1.85
CA TYR A 112 -11.01 9.70 -2.38
C TYR A 112 -9.74 8.99 -2.85
N PHE A 113 -8.83 9.71 -3.52
CA PHE A 113 -7.55 9.18 -3.97
C PHE A 113 -6.71 8.68 -2.78
N LEU A 114 -6.57 9.49 -1.72
CA LEU A 114 -5.78 9.13 -0.55
C LEU A 114 -6.37 7.92 0.20
N VAL A 115 -7.70 7.88 0.38
CA VAL A 115 -8.38 6.72 0.98
C VAL A 115 -8.09 5.45 0.18
N GLY A 116 -8.19 5.53 -1.16
CA GLY A 116 -7.89 4.40 -2.04
C GLY A 116 -6.45 3.92 -1.93
N VAL A 117 -5.48 4.85 -1.87
CA VAL A 117 -4.05 4.50 -1.70
C VAL A 117 -3.80 3.80 -0.37
N ILE A 118 -4.31 4.35 0.74
CA ILE A 118 -4.12 3.77 2.07
C ILE A 118 -4.77 2.38 2.14
N PHE A 119 -5.99 2.23 1.62
CA PHE A 119 -6.68 0.95 1.59
C PHE A 119 -5.94 -0.10 0.76
N ASN A 120 -5.48 0.27 -0.43
CA ASN A 120 -4.70 -0.63 -1.28
C ASN A 120 -3.39 -1.05 -0.61
N GLN A 121 -2.70 -0.12 0.03
CA GLN A 121 -1.46 -0.41 0.74
C GLN A 121 -1.70 -1.36 1.92
N LEU A 122 -2.76 -1.14 2.68
CA LEU A 122 -3.18 -2.01 3.78
C LEU A 122 -3.47 -3.44 3.27
N MET A 123 -4.27 -3.58 2.21
CA MET A 123 -4.58 -4.87 1.57
C MET A 123 -3.32 -5.62 1.13
N VAL A 124 -2.42 -4.93 0.42
CA VAL A 124 -1.18 -5.52 -0.09
C VAL A 124 -0.27 -5.96 1.05
N ASP A 125 -0.19 -5.19 2.13
CA ASP A 125 0.64 -5.57 3.26
C ASP A 125 0.02 -6.76 4.01
N ILE A 126 -1.28 -6.76 4.29
CA ILE A 126 -1.98 -7.94 4.84
C ILE A 126 -1.68 -9.17 3.98
N ALA A 127 -1.81 -9.08 2.65
CA ALA A 127 -1.52 -10.19 1.75
C ALA A 127 -0.06 -10.69 1.83
N LYS A 128 0.92 -9.79 1.98
CA LYS A 128 2.33 -10.19 2.17
C LYS A 128 2.54 -10.91 3.49
N TYR A 129 1.92 -10.42 4.56
CA TYR A 129 2.02 -11.00 5.89
C TYR A 129 1.32 -12.36 5.98
N THR A 130 0.19 -12.56 5.28
CA THR A 130 -0.53 -13.84 5.26
C THR A 130 0.13 -14.88 4.37
N ILE A 131 0.59 -14.50 3.17
CA ILE A 131 1.20 -15.46 2.23
C ILE A 131 2.61 -15.86 2.68
N GLY A 132 3.41 -14.90 3.18
CA GLY A 132 4.74 -15.16 3.74
C GLY A 132 5.72 -15.87 2.79
N ARG A 133 5.57 -15.69 1.47
CA ARG A 133 6.45 -16.30 0.46
C ARG A 133 7.84 -15.68 0.49
N HIS A 134 8.87 -16.53 0.47
CA HIS A 134 10.26 -16.11 0.37
C HIS A 134 10.57 -15.47 -0.99
N ARG A 135 11.48 -14.49 -1.00
CA ARG A 135 11.97 -13.90 -2.26
C ARG A 135 12.81 -14.93 -3.03
N PRO A 136 12.80 -14.93 -4.37
CA PRO A 136 13.55 -15.90 -5.17
C PRO A 136 15.07 -15.92 -4.93
N HIS A 137 15.64 -14.85 -4.36
CA HIS A 137 17.07 -14.75 -4.03
C HIS A 137 17.36 -14.96 -2.52
N PHE A 138 16.41 -15.54 -1.79
CA PHE A 138 16.50 -15.68 -0.34
C PHE A 138 17.73 -16.49 0.10
N ILE A 139 18.03 -17.60 -0.57
CA ILE A 139 19.19 -18.45 -0.20
C ILE A 139 20.51 -17.73 -0.46
N ALA A 140 20.62 -17.00 -1.57
CA ALA A 140 21.82 -16.25 -1.94
C ALA A 140 22.18 -15.17 -0.90
N VAL A 141 21.18 -14.55 -0.28
CA VAL A 141 21.36 -13.53 0.77
C VAL A 141 21.54 -14.16 2.16
N CYS A 142 20.74 -15.17 2.50
CA CYS A 142 20.69 -15.76 3.83
C CYS A 142 21.89 -16.68 4.16
N LYS A 143 22.52 -17.29 3.14
CA LYS A 143 23.70 -18.17 3.24
C LYS A 143 23.65 -19.12 4.46
N PRO A 144 22.71 -20.08 4.50
CA PRO A 144 22.56 -20.98 5.65
C PRO A 144 23.81 -21.86 5.87
N LYS A 145 24.38 -21.82 7.09
CA LYS A 145 25.62 -22.54 7.45
C LYS A 145 25.54 -24.07 7.43
N ARG A 146 24.34 -24.66 7.46
CA ARG A 146 24.12 -26.11 7.40
C ARG A 146 23.12 -26.44 6.30
N MET A 147 23.58 -26.47 5.06
CA MET A 147 22.79 -27.00 3.94
C MET A 147 22.71 -28.55 3.94
N GLY A 148 23.47 -29.23 4.81
CA GLY A 148 23.70 -30.67 4.72
C GLY A 148 23.14 -31.57 5.82
N THR A 149 22.36 -31.10 6.80
CA THR A 149 21.79 -32.02 7.82
C THR A 149 20.71 -31.35 8.66
N GLN A 150 19.45 -31.80 8.48
CA GLN A 150 18.50 -32.07 9.56
C GLN A 150 17.20 -32.64 8.96
N TYR A 151 17.16 -33.96 8.81
CA TYR A 151 15.94 -34.73 8.61
C TYR A 151 15.00 -34.45 9.79
N VAL A 152 13.92 -33.72 9.54
CA VAL A 152 12.75 -33.71 10.43
C VAL A 152 11.74 -34.63 9.76
N ALA A 153 11.64 -35.86 10.28
CA ALA A 153 10.56 -36.76 9.93
C ALA A 153 9.22 -36.12 10.38
N VAL A 154 8.55 -35.43 9.45
CA VAL A 154 7.12 -35.13 9.62
C VAL A 154 6.41 -36.42 9.24
N GLY A 155 5.92 -37.13 10.26
CA GLY A 155 5.25 -38.42 10.07
C GLY A 155 4.15 -38.36 9.01
N GLY A 156 4.10 -39.40 8.17
CA GLY A 156 2.95 -39.71 7.33
C GLY A 156 3.05 -39.46 5.83
N SER A 157 4.22 -39.13 5.27
CA SER A 157 4.36 -39.04 3.81
C SER A 157 5.70 -39.60 3.32
N ASN A 158 5.65 -40.47 2.30
CA ASN A 158 6.77 -41.09 1.60
C ASN A 158 7.70 -40.10 0.85
N SER A 159 7.74 -38.83 1.26
CA SER A 159 8.46 -37.76 0.59
C SER A 159 9.69 -37.34 1.40
N SER A 160 10.88 -37.70 0.90
CA SER A 160 12.20 -37.37 1.44
C SER A 160 12.55 -35.87 1.33
N ARG A 161 11.64 -34.96 1.70
CA ARG A 161 11.81 -33.51 1.57
C ARG A 161 12.09 -32.87 2.93
N THR A 162 13.23 -32.20 3.05
CA THR A 162 13.73 -31.63 4.31
C THR A 162 13.21 -30.22 4.56
N LEU A 163 12.38 -30.03 5.58
CA LEU A 163 11.86 -28.72 6.02
C LEU A 163 12.86 -28.00 6.93
N ALA A 164 13.45 -26.90 6.45
CA ALA A 164 14.27 -26.03 7.28
C ALA A 164 13.39 -25.03 8.07
N LEU A 165 13.16 -25.32 9.34
CA LEU A 165 12.59 -24.39 10.31
C LEU A 165 13.74 -23.62 10.98
N LYS A 166 14.17 -22.52 10.36
CA LYS A 166 15.15 -21.65 11.00
C LYS A 166 14.48 -20.95 12.18
N ARG A 167 14.88 -21.32 13.41
CA ARG A 167 14.77 -20.48 14.61
C ARG A 167 15.70 -19.27 14.37
N VAL A 168 15.28 -18.34 13.51
CA VAL A 168 16.04 -17.12 13.22
C VAL A 168 15.86 -16.20 14.43
N SER A 169 16.78 -16.31 15.39
CA SER A 169 17.08 -15.21 16.28
C SER A 169 17.72 -14.12 15.39
N LEU A 170 16.89 -13.20 14.90
CA LEU A 170 17.35 -11.90 14.42
C LEU A 170 17.91 -11.18 15.64
N LYS A 171 19.24 -11.19 15.80
CA LYS A 171 19.92 -10.29 16.72
C LYS A 171 20.58 -9.22 15.87
N SER A 172 20.10 -7.99 16.09
CA SER A 172 20.64 -6.64 15.79
C SER A 172 21.53 -6.47 14.57
#